data_AF-X1VFS7-F1
#
_entry.id   AF-X1VFS7-F1
#
_cell.length_a   1.000
_cell.length_b   1.000
_cell.length_c   1.000
_cell.angle_alpha   90.00
_cell.angle_beta   90.00
_cell.angle_gamma   90.00
#
_symmetry.space_group_name_H-M   'P 1'
#
loop_
_entity.id
_entity.type
_entity.pdbx_description
1 polymer ?
#
loop_
_entity_poly.entity_id
_entity_poly.type
_entity_poly.pdbx_seq_one_letter_code
_entity_poly.pdbx_strand_id
1 'polypeptide(L)' 'MMSRMTLREAAGKPDGLAPGHRLCAGCGESVIVRMVLKAARGPTIVTNATGCLEVATSIFPYTSWNLPWLHTAFQNT' A
#
# COMPACT_ATOMS: atom_id res chain seq x y z
N MET A 1 19.27 3.76 17.76
CA MET A 1 18.47 4.98 17.54
C MET A 1 18.15 5.07 16.05
N MET A 2 16.89 4.94 15.65
CA MET A 2 16.50 4.98 14.22
C MET A 2 16.73 6.39 13.65
N SER A 3 17.53 6.47 12.59
CA SER A 3 17.84 7.73 11.89
C SER A 3 16.55 8.41 11.39
N ARG A 4 16.46 9.74 11.54
CA ARG A 4 15.35 10.54 10.99
C ARG A 4 15.34 10.41 9.46
N MET A 5 14.21 9.97 8.90
CA MET A 5 14.00 9.90 7.45
C MET A 5 13.53 11.28 7.00
N THR A 6 14.18 11.82 6.00
CA THR A 6 13.81 13.09 5.37
C THR A 6 12.71 12.86 4.33
N LEU A 7 11.99 13.93 3.98
CA LEU A 7 10.96 13.87 2.94
C LEU A 7 11.55 13.52 1.56
N ARG A 8 12.80 13.92 1.28
CA ARG A 8 13.50 13.60 0.02
C ARG A 8 13.77 12.10 -0.09
N GLU A 9 14.25 11.50 1.00
CA GLU A 9 14.49 10.05 1.04
C GLU A 9 13.18 9.28 0.91
N ALA A 10 12.13 9.69 1.62
CA ALA A 10 10.81 9.08 1.51
C ALA A 10 10.27 9.13 0.06
N ALA A 11 10.35 10.31 -0.59
CA ALA A 11 9.89 10.49 -1.96
C ALA A 11 10.62 9.59 -2.96
N GLY A 12 11.93 9.34 -2.75
CA GLY A 12 12.76 8.51 -3.61
C GLY A 12 12.54 6.99 -3.47
N LYS A 13 11.84 6.52 -2.42
CA LYS A 13 11.52 5.08 -2.28
C LYS A 13 10.56 4.65 -3.40
N PRO A 14 10.63 3.42 -3.92
CA PRO A 14 9.64 2.92 -4.87
C PRO A 14 8.24 2.86 -4.24
N ASP A 15 7.20 2.98 -5.07
CA ASP A 15 5.81 2.85 -4.62
C ASP A 15 5.46 1.39 -4.36
N GLY A 16 5.10 1.08 -3.10
CA GLY A 16 4.64 -0.26 -2.73
C GLY A 16 3.22 -0.57 -3.22
N LEU A 17 2.38 0.45 -3.39
CA LEU A 17 1.12 0.38 -4.14
C LEU A 17 1.36 0.96 -5.53
N ALA A 18 1.44 0.07 -6.52
CA ALA A 18 1.69 0.36 -7.93
C ALA A 18 0.52 1.12 -8.58
N PRO A 19 0.78 1.87 -9.67
CA PRO A 19 -0.30 2.33 -10.55
C PRO A 19 -1.02 1.13 -11.19
N GLY A 20 -2.28 1.31 -11.59
CA GLY A 20 -3.07 0.25 -12.20
C GLY A 20 -3.99 -0.50 -11.23
N HIS A 21 -4.64 0.24 -10.33
CA HIS A 21 -5.72 -0.24 -9.46
C HIS A 21 -7.07 0.36 -9.88
N ARG A 22 -8.19 -0.18 -9.41
CA ARG A 22 -9.55 0.27 -9.73
C ARG A 22 -10.19 1.22 -8.72
N LEU A 23 -9.38 1.86 -7.87
CA LEU A 23 -9.86 2.92 -6.99
C LEU A 23 -10.32 4.14 -7.80
N CYS A 24 -11.35 4.84 -7.31
CA CYS A 24 -11.89 6.04 -7.96
C CYS A 24 -10.81 7.11 -8.20
N ALA A 25 -11.02 7.96 -9.19
CA ALA A 25 -10.17 9.13 -9.41
C ALA A 25 -10.19 10.04 -8.16
N GLY A 26 -9.01 10.30 -7.59
CA GLY A 26 -8.88 11.06 -6.35
C GLY A 26 -9.25 10.29 -5.06
N CYS A 27 -9.37 8.96 -5.11
CA CYS A 27 -9.65 8.15 -3.92
C CYS A 27 -8.58 8.34 -2.84
N GLY A 28 -9.03 8.72 -1.63
CA GLY A 28 -8.15 8.96 -0.48
C GLY A 28 -7.36 7.72 -0.03
N GLU A 29 -7.92 6.51 -0.15
CA GLU A 29 -7.24 5.27 0.25
C GLU A 29 -5.92 5.09 -0.51
N SER A 30 -5.94 5.31 -1.84
CA SER A 30 -4.73 5.19 -2.68
C SER A 30 -3.63 6.16 -2.25
N VAL A 31 -4.01 7.40 -1.95
CA VAL A 31 -3.08 8.47 -1.53
C VAL A 31 -2.49 8.13 -0.17
N ILE A 32 -3.33 7.79 0.80
CA ILE A 32 -2.92 7.49 2.17
C ILE A 32 -1.97 6.29 2.18
N VAL A 33 -2.33 5.19 1.52
CA VAL A 33 -1.51 3.97 1.49
C VAL A 33 -0.14 4.23 0.86
N ARG A 34 -0.08 4.96 -0.26
CA ARG A 34 1.21 5.32 -0.88
C ARG A 34 2.08 6.11 0.10
N MET A 35 1.51 7.08 0.82
CA MET A 35 2.26 7.86 1.81
C MET A 35 2.72 7.02 3.00
N VAL A 36 1.86 6.13 3.52
CA VAL A 36 2.21 5.20 4.61
C VAL A 36 3.38 4.29 4.20
N LEU A 37 3.35 3.73 3.00
CA LEU A 37 4.43 2.86 2.50
C LEU A 37 5.75 3.60 2.24
N LYS A 38 5.68 4.90 1.88
CA LYS A 38 6.87 5.76 1.80
C LYS A 38 7.48 5.97 3.19
N ALA A 39 6.64 6.13 4.21
CA ALA A 39 7.07 6.32 5.60
C ALA A 39 7.53 5.02 6.30
N ALA A 40 7.05 3.85 5.86
CA ALA A 40 7.43 2.55 6.41
C ALA A 40 8.96 2.31 6.32
N ARG A 41 9.53 1.59 7.27
CA ARG A 41 10.98 1.35 7.38
C ARG A 41 11.29 -0.13 7.50
N GLY A 42 12.37 -0.55 6.86
CA GLY A 42 12.75 -1.97 6.81
C GLY A 42 11.86 -2.80 5.90
N PRO A 43 12.01 -4.14 5.93
CA PRO A 43 11.13 -5.06 5.22
C PRO A 43 9.67 -4.83 5.64
N THR A 44 8.77 -4.71 4.65
CA THR A 44 7.35 -4.38 4.88
C THR A 44 6.49 -5.46 4.22
N ILE A 45 5.51 -5.97 4.97
CA ILE A 45 4.43 -6.84 4.48
C ILE A 45 3.13 -6.08 4.69
N VAL A 46 2.22 -6.15 3.72
CA VAL A 46 0.91 -5.52 3.81
C VAL A 46 -0.15 -6.59 4.06
N THR A 47 -0.99 -6.39 5.07
CA THR A 47 -2.19 -7.18 5.32
C THR A 47 -3.42 -6.28 5.14
N ASN A 48 -4.39 -6.72 4.35
CA ASN A 48 -5.62 -5.98 4.13
C ASN A 48 -6.84 -6.85 4.46
N ALA A 49 -7.70 -6.32 5.33
CA ALA A 49 -9.07 -6.79 5.44
C ALA A 49 -9.78 -6.64 4.10
N THR A 50 -10.81 -7.47 3.89
CA THR A 50 -11.79 -7.24 2.83
C THR A 50 -12.33 -5.81 2.92
N GLY A 51 -12.31 -5.07 1.82
CA GLY A 51 -12.71 -3.66 1.81
C GLY A 51 -12.36 -2.99 0.49
N CYS A 52 -12.70 -1.70 0.33
CA CYS A 52 -12.50 -0.97 -0.93
C CYS A 52 -11.04 -1.05 -1.42
N LEU A 53 -10.08 -0.78 -0.53
CA LEU A 53 -8.66 -0.88 -0.85
C LEU A 53 -8.28 -2.29 -1.33
N GLU A 54 -8.76 -3.35 -0.68
CA GLU A 54 -8.47 -4.72 -1.08
C GLU A 54 -9.08 -5.04 -2.45
N VAL A 55 -10.41 -5.00 -2.56
CA VAL A 55 -11.12 -5.40 -3.78
C VAL A 55 -10.73 -4.57 -5.00
N ALA A 56 -10.23 -3.35 -4.84
CA ALA A 56 -9.79 -2.51 -5.96
C ALA A 56 -8.32 -2.70 -6.35
N THR A 57 -7.50 -3.35 -5.53
CA THR A 57 -6.04 -3.49 -5.74
C THR A 57 -5.57 -4.94 -5.90
N SER A 58 -6.41 -5.94 -5.59
CA SER A 58 -6.09 -7.38 -5.64
C SER A 58 -6.95 -8.19 -6.64
N ILE A 59 -7.54 -7.53 -7.64
CA ILE A 59 -8.47 -8.20 -8.58
C ILE A 59 -7.74 -9.20 -9.46
N PHE A 60 -8.10 -10.47 -9.33
CA PHE A 60 -7.58 -11.56 -10.18
C PHE A 60 -7.70 -11.22 -11.68
N PRO A 61 -6.67 -11.51 -12.51
CA PRO A 61 -5.40 -12.15 -12.18
C PRO A 61 -4.27 -11.18 -11.77
N TYR A 62 -4.61 -9.93 -11.43
CA TYR A 62 -3.65 -8.86 -11.21
C TYR A 62 -3.53 -8.48 -9.74
N THR A 63 -2.40 -7.88 -9.39
CA THR A 63 -2.17 -7.23 -8.11
C THR A 63 -1.49 -5.90 -8.34
N SER A 64 -1.93 -4.86 -7.63
CA SER A 64 -1.27 -3.55 -7.60
C SER A 64 -0.22 -3.46 -6.49
N TRP A 65 0.13 -4.57 -5.83
CA TRP A 65 1.10 -4.57 -4.73
C TRP A 65 2.48 -4.99 -5.21
N ASN A 66 3.46 -4.07 -5.10
CA ASN A 66 4.88 -4.31 -5.37
C ASN A 66 5.65 -4.83 -4.13
N LEU A 67 4.91 -5.30 -3.13
CA LEU A 67 5.41 -5.82 -1.86
C LEU A 67 4.67 -7.12 -1.55
N PRO A 68 5.21 -7.97 -0.66
CA PRO A 68 4.43 -9.09 -0.14
C PRO A 68 3.11 -8.57 0.46
N TRP A 69 2.01 -9.08 -0.07
CA TRP A 69 0.66 -8.68 0.30
C TRP A 69 -0.18 -9.91 0.62
N LEU A 70 -1.00 -9.81 1.67
CA LEU A 70 -1.87 -10.89 2.13
C LEU A 70 -3.28 -10.37 2.42
N HIS A 71 -4.27 -11.09 1.91
CA HIS A 71 -5.66 -10.89 2.24
C HIS A 71 -5.97 -11.43 3.63
N THR A 72 -6.68 -10.66 4.45
CA THR A 72 -7.32 -11.10 5.69
C THR A 72 -8.83 -10.94 5.58
N ALA A 73 -9.60 -11.74 6.34
CA ALA A 73 -11.04 -11.63 6.30
C ALA A 73 -11.49 -10.31 6.94
N PHE A 74 -12.69 -9.85 6.58
CA PHE A 74 -13.26 -8.58 7.05
C PHE A 74 -13.15 -8.36 8.58
N GLN A 75 -13.25 -9.44 9.36
CA GLN A 75 -13.33 -9.40 10.82
C GLN A 75 -11.99 -9.58 11.56
N ASN A 76 -10.86 -9.85 10.89
CA ASN A 76 -9.63 -10.29 11.57
C ASN A 76 -8.31 -9.78 10.94
N THR A 77 -8.13 -8.47 10.89
CA THR A 77 -6.88 -7.87 10.38
C THR A 77 -5.84 -7.65 11.46
#